data_AF-A0A966QBQ9-F1
#
_entry.id   AF-A0A966QBQ9-F1
#
_cell.length_a   1.000
_cell.length_b   1.000
_cell.length_c   1.000
_cell.angle_alpha   90.00
_cell.angle_beta   90.00
_cell.angle_gamma   90.00
#
_symmetry.space_group_name_H-M   'P 1'
#
loop_
_entity.id
_entity.type
_entity.pdbx_description
1 polymer ?
#
loop_
_entity_poly.entity_id
_entity_poly.type
_entity_poly.pdbx_seq_one_letter_code
_entity_poly.pdbx_strand_id
1 'polypeptide(L)'
;MITNRELTTLRHDVPIDIELNKLQWTGVNLGKTTSLFEKLEIKALRDRAKNLSGDASEPAKTKGQAVTLVRITKNELQKKINDVSGEISLLTNEEEIALCMGGDEVYVAPAIELNIPEDLKVVTYQGKLLLRYLGHVDFDCEIAAYLLNPGTRDLELESLIRRYVGIEVSAESADLFSSSWNPELAAYLLSLSAALRKELADTEQVKLLEDIEIPILHILAEIEQTGIGIDKKALTSLHNHFSDQESTATKNAYEAVGHEFNVASPKQLQSVLFEELKLPKTKRIKTGYSTDADSLEWLFATTKHPVLHNLLSIRESSKLRTTVEGLQNAIAHDQRIHTTFQ
;
A
#
# COMPACT_ATOMS: atom_id res chain seq x y z
N MET A 1 7.46 -57.98 6.69
CA MET A 1 6.65 -56.98 5.96
C MET A 1 5.55 -56.54 6.90
N ILE A 2 5.49 -55.24 7.22
CA ILE A 2 4.38 -54.69 8.02
C ILE A 2 3.16 -54.65 7.10
N THR A 3 2.03 -55.16 7.57
CA THR A 3 0.78 -55.19 6.79
C THR A 3 0.05 -53.85 6.87
N ASN A 4 -0.73 -53.50 5.84
CA ASN A 4 -1.56 -52.28 5.88
C ASN A 4 -2.53 -52.29 7.09
N ARG A 5 -2.92 -53.48 7.56
CA ARG A 5 -3.71 -53.67 8.78
C ARG A 5 -2.93 -53.29 10.04
N GLU A 6 -1.67 -53.65 10.16
CA GLU A 6 -0.82 -53.25 11.29
C GLU A 6 -0.58 -51.73 11.34
N LEU A 7 -0.53 -51.06 10.18
CA LEU A 7 -0.42 -49.59 10.11
C LEU A 7 -1.71 -48.85 10.48
N THR A 8 -2.87 -49.48 10.28
CA THR A 8 -4.19 -48.85 10.42
C THR A 8 -4.97 -49.32 11.64
N THR A 9 -4.49 -50.33 12.36
CA THR A 9 -5.15 -50.81 13.57
C THR A 9 -4.96 -49.78 14.69
N LEU A 10 -6.05 -49.09 15.05
CA LEU A 10 -6.06 -48.17 16.19
C LEU A 10 -5.74 -48.93 17.48
N ARG A 11 -4.76 -48.42 18.24
CA ARG A 11 -4.43 -48.94 19.57
C ARG A 11 -5.41 -48.32 20.57
N HIS A 12 -6.20 -49.16 21.22
CA HIS A 12 -7.24 -48.74 22.17
C HIS A 12 -6.77 -48.84 23.63
N ASP A 13 -5.55 -49.34 23.84
CA ASP A 13 -4.90 -49.61 25.13
C ASP A 13 -3.77 -48.62 25.42
N VAL A 14 -3.79 -47.44 24.78
CA VAL A 14 -2.78 -46.41 25.02
C VAL A 14 -2.95 -45.90 26.47
N PRO A 15 -1.91 -45.98 27.31
CA PRO A 15 -1.97 -45.47 28.66
C PRO A 15 -2.00 -43.94 28.61
N ILE A 16 -3.18 -43.37 28.79
CA ILE A 16 -3.41 -41.92 28.82
C ILE A 16 -3.76 -41.53 30.25
N ASP A 17 -2.93 -40.69 30.86
CA ASP A 17 -3.15 -40.13 32.20
C ASP A 17 -3.95 -38.83 32.09
N ILE A 18 -5.22 -38.93 31.67
CA ILE A 18 -6.12 -37.78 31.52
C ILE A 18 -7.46 -38.09 32.17
N GLU A 19 -7.89 -37.21 33.07
CA GLU A 19 -9.26 -37.21 33.61
C GLU A 19 -10.18 -36.49 32.62
N LEU A 20 -11.23 -37.16 32.14
CA LEU A 20 -12.18 -36.61 31.15
C LEU A 20 -12.78 -35.26 31.57
N ASN A 21 -12.99 -35.05 32.88
CA ASN A 21 -13.51 -33.80 33.42
C ASN A 21 -12.59 -32.59 33.15
N LYS A 22 -11.27 -32.81 33.03
CA LYS A 22 -10.30 -31.74 32.71
C LYS A 22 -10.28 -31.35 31.23
N LEU A 23 -10.91 -32.14 30.36
CA LEU A 23 -11.08 -31.85 28.93
C LEU A 23 -12.34 -31.04 28.65
N GLN A 24 -13.12 -30.70 29.68
CA GLN A 24 -14.31 -29.88 29.51
C GLN A 24 -13.92 -28.52 28.94
N TRP A 25 -14.60 -28.12 27.87
CA TRP A 25 -14.37 -26.81 27.26
C TRP A 25 -14.81 -25.71 28.22
N THR A 26 -13.88 -24.83 28.58
CA THR A 26 -14.09 -23.72 29.53
C THR A 26 -14.30 -22.37 28.85
N GLY A 27 -14.54 -22.34 27.54
CA GLY A 27 -14.61 -21.09 26.77
C GLY A 27 -13.27 -20.65 26.17
N VAL A 28 -13.26 -19.47 25.58
CA VAL A 28 -12.09 -18.86 24.94
C VAL A 28 -11.55 -17.71 25.78
N ASN A 29 -10.23 -17.66 25.98
CA ASN A 29 -9.57 -16.51 26.61
C ASN A 29 -9.46 -15.36 25.60
N LEU A 30 -10.37 -14.38 25.68
CA LEU A 30 -10.41 -13.25 24.74
C LEU A 30 -9.11 -12.44 24.74
N GLY A 31 -8.43 -12.31 25.89
CA GLY A 31 -7.07 -11.82 26.00
C GLY A 31 -6.12 -12.38 24.94
N LYS A 32 -5.86 -13.67 25.06
CA LYS A 32 -4.92 -14.38 24.21
C LYS A 32 -5.42 -14.51 22.78
N THR A 33 -6.71 -14.70 22.59
CA THR A 33 -7.31 -14.90 21.27
C THR A 33 -7.36 -13.61 20.46
N THR A 34 -7.69 -12.47 21.07
CA THR A 34 -7.63 -11.17 20.41
C THR A 34 -6.19 -10.84 20.04
N SER A 35 -5.23 -10.99 20.95
CA SER A 35 -3.81 -10.75 20.66
C SER A 35 -3.29 -11.65 19.53
N LEU A 36 -3.64 -12.95 19.56
CA LEU A 36 -3.25 -13.88 18.49
C LEU A 36 -3.89 -13.51 17.15
N PHE A 37 -5.17 -13.17 17.11
CA PHE A 37 -5.84 -12.79 15.86
C PHE A 37 -5.45 -11.40 15.36
N GLU A 38 -5.02 -10.50 16.23
CA GLU A 38 -4.39 -9.24 15.82
C GLU A 38 -3.02 -9.49 15.20
N LYS A 39 -2.21 -10.38 15.80
CA LYS A 39 -0.91 -10.81 15.25
C LYS A 39 -1.05 -11.56 13.92
N LEU A 40 -2.04 -12.46 13.81
CA LEU A 40 -2.33 -13.22 12.58
C LEU A 40 -3.27 -12.48 11.61
N GLU A 41 -3.73 -11.29 11.99
CA GLU A 41 -4.59 -10.42 11.18
C GLU A 41 -5.95 -10.99 10.77
N ILE A 42 -6.49 -11.91 11.55
CA ILE A 42 -7.78 -12.57 11.26
C ILE A 42 -8.95 -11.79 11.89
N LYS A 43 -9.25 -10.60 11.36
CA LYS A 43 -10.31 -9.71 11.87
C LYS A 43 -11.69 -10.41 11.96
N ALA A 44 -12.06 -11.16 10.92
CA ALA A 44 -13.37 -11.83 10.85
C ALA A 44 -13.56 -12.93 11.90
N LEU A 45 -12.51 -13.70 12.21
CA LEU A 45 -12.58 -14.73 13.25
C LEU A 45 -12.46 -14.12 14.65
N ARG A 46 -11.69 -13.05 14.82
CA ARG A 46 -11.65 -12.28 16.08
C ARG A 46 -13.04 -11.83 16.49
N ASP A 47 -13.76 -11.17 15.58
CA ASP A 47 -15.08 -10.63 15.90
C ASP A 47 -16.10 -11.75 16.16
N ARG A 48 -15.97 -12.91 15.50
CA ARG A 48 -16.78 -14.11 15.78
C ARG A 48 -16.41 -14.78 17.11
N ALA A 49 -15.12 -14.77 17.49
CA ALA A 49 -14.65 -15.37 18.72
C ALA A 49 -15.13 -14.63 19.98
N LYS A 50 -15.43 -13.33 19.86
CA LYS A 50 -16.12 -12.55 20.90
C LYS A 50 -17.47 -13.17 21.31
N ASN A 51 -18.15 -13.86 20.40
CA ASN A 51 -19.43 -14.51 20.67
C ASN A 51 -19.28 -15.89 21.35
N LEU A 52 -18.05 -16.37 21.53
CA LEU A 52 -17.74 -17.70 22.10
C LEU A 52 -17.16 -17.62 23.52
N SER A 53 -17.02 -16.44 24.09
CA SER A 53 -16.43 -16.22 25.41
C SER A 53 -17.46 -16.35 26.54
N GLY A 54 -17.10 -17.09 27.60
CA GLY A 54 -17.64 -16.83 28.93
C GLY A 54 -16.80 -15.73 29.60
N ASP A 55 -17.45 -14.69 30.14
CA ASP A 55 -16.96 -13.58 31.00
C ASP A 55 -15.43 -13.37 31.14
N ALA A 56 -14.70 -13.29 30.03
CA ALA A 56 -13.29 -12.93 30.03
C ALA A 56 -13.12 -11.61 29.27
N SER A 57 -12.83 -10.53 29.98
CA SER A 57 -12.56 -9.21 29.41
C SER A 57 -11.38 -9.23 28.43
N GLU A 58 -11.45 -8.40 27.38
CA GLU A 58 -10.34 -8.12 26.46
C GLU A 58 -9.07 -7.71 27.24
N PRO A 59 -7.86 -8.00 26.72
CA PRO A 59 -6.65 -7.49 27.35
C PRO A 59 -6.65 -5.97 27.13
N ALA A 60 -6.58 -5.20 28.21
CA ALA A 60 -6.53 -3.75 28.12
C ALA A 60 -5.29 -3.34 27.31
N LYS A 61 -5.50 -2.70 26.15
CA LYS A 61 -4.43 -2.04 25.42
C LYS A 61 -3.98 -0.83 26.24
N THR A 62 -2.67 -0.65 26.33
CA THR A 62 -2.11 0.48 27.06
C THR A 62 -2.33 1.73 26.22
N LYS A 63 -3.00 2.75 26.79
CA LYS A 63 -2.98 4.09 26.18
C LYS A 63 -1.53 4.53 26.02
N GLY A 64 -1.22 5.16 24.89
CA GLY A 64 0.10 5.72 24.65
C GLY A 64 0.53 6.67 25.77
N GLN A 65 1.84 6.74 25.98
CA GLN A 65 2.43 7.72 26.88
C GLN A 65 2.23 9.12 26.33
N ALA A 66 2.11 10.11 27.22
CA ALA A 66 2.01 11.51 26.81
C ALA A 66 3.33 11.93 26.15
N VAL A 67 3.27 12.25 24.85
CA VAL A 67 4.41 12.73 24.08
C VAL A 67 4.53 14.25 24.22
N THR A 68 5.73 14.74 24.48
CA THR A 68 6.03 16.17 24.56
C THR A 68 6.61 16.65 23.24
N LEU A 69 5.85 17.49 22.52
CA LEU A 69 6.31 18.12 21.28
C LEU A 69 7.11 19.39 21.59
N VAL A 70 8.34 19.46 21.08
CA VAL A 70 9.22 20.62 21.20
C VAL A 70 9.55 21.15 19.81
N ARG A 71 8.98 22.32 19.45
CA ARG A 71 9.30 22.97 18.16
C ARG A 71 10.64 23.70 18.26
N ILE A 72 11.54 23.39 17.34
CA ILE A 72 12.91 23.92 17.31
C ILE A 72 13.30 24.43 15.92
N THR A 73 14.38 25.18 15.86
CA THR A 73 14.99 25.63 14.59
C THR A 73 15.82 24.52 13.95
N LYS A 74 16.10 24.65 12.65
CA LYS A 74 16.97 23.70 11.92
C LYS A 74 18.36 23.54 12.55
N ASN A 75 18.93 24.63 13.06
CA ASN A 75 20.28 24.61 13.63
C ASN A 75 20.31 23.84 14.96
N GLU A 76 19.22 23.94 15.73
CA GLU A 76 19.04 23.17 16.96
C GLU A 76 18.78 21.69 16.66
N LEU A 77 18.03 21.39 15.60
CA LEU A 77 17.80 20.01 15.15
C LEU A 77 19.13 19.36 14.74
N GLN A 78 19.90 20.01 13.86
CA GLN A 78 21.21 19.52 13.44
C GLN A 78 22.17 19.35 14.64
N LYS A 79 22.14 20.28 15.60
CA LYS A 79 22.95 20.17 16.82
C LYS A 79 22.57 18.94 17.63
N LYS A 80 21.27 18.69 17.84
CA LYS A 80 20.79 17.49 18.56
C LYS A 80 21.21 16.20 17.88
N ILE A 81 21.14 16.14 16.55
CA ILE A 81 21.60 14.99 15.75
C ILE A 81 23.11 14.76 15.92
N ASN A 82 23.91 15.83 16.00
CA ASN A 82 25.36 15.70 16.22
C ASN A 82 25.73 15.30 17.65
N ASP A 83 24.87 15.61 18.63
CA ASP A 83 25.13 15.37 20.06
C ASP A 83 24.65 13.96 20.52
N VAL A 84 23.94 13.23 19.66
CA VAL A 84 23.40 11.88 19.96
C VAL A 84 24.23 10.79 19.29
N SER A 85 24.24 9.61 19.90
CA SER A 85 24.87 8.40 19.36
C SER A 85 23.88 7.23 19.42
N GLY A 86 24.09 6.23 18.57
CA GLY A 86 23.23 5.03 18.53
C GLY A 86 22.18 5.11 17.44
N GLU A 87 20.91 5.00 17.81
CA GLU A 87 19.78 4.94 16.87
C GLU A 87 18.76 6.02 17.22
N ILE A 88 18.30 6.74 16.20
CA ILE A 88 17.26 7.77 16.29
C ILE A 88 16.11 7.42 15.36
N SER A 89 14.94 7.98 15.65
CA SER A 89 13.82 7.90 14.73
C SER A 89 13.46 9.25 14.14
N LEU A 90 13.29 9.28 12.82
CA LEU A 90 12.89 10.44 12.06
C LEU A 90 11.59 10.14 11.32
N LEU A 91 10.64 11.06 11.38
CA LEU A 91 9.42 11.06 10.58
C LEU A 91 9.34 12.39 9.84
N THR A 92 8.81 12.43 8.62
CA THR A 92 8.71 13.66 7.84
C THR A 92 7.40 13.75 7.08
N ASN A 93 6.94 14.97 6.85
CA ASN A 93 6.09 15.31 5.72
C ASN A 93 6.87 16.28 4.79
N GLU A 94 6.19 17.00 3.89
CA GLU A 94 6.85 17.95 2.99
C GLU A 94 7.33 19.24 3.68
N GLU A 95 6.84 19.54 4.89
CA GLU A 95 7.03 20.82 5.59
C GLU A 95 7.88 20.70 6.86
N GLU A 96 7.82 19.57 7.57
CA GLU A 96 8.39 19.36 8.90
C GLU A 96 9.04 17.97 9.02
N ILE A 97 10.12 17.91 9.81
CA ILE A 97 10.78 16.69 10.28
C ILE A 97 10.58 16.60 11.81
N ALA A 98 10.19 15.42 12.28
CA ALA A 98 10.06 15.07 13.69
C ALA A 98 11.16 14.08 14.08
N LEU A 99 11.96 14.44 15.08
CA LEU A 99 13.04 13.64 15.64
C LEU A 99 12.67 13.14 17.03
N CYS A 100 12.85 11.84 17.27
CA CYS A 100 12.92 11.27 18.61
C CYS A 100 14.26 10.55 18.81
N MET A 101 14.87 10.75 19.97
CA MET A 101 16.16 10.16 20.37
C MET A 101 15.98 9.15 21.51
N GLY A 102 14.75 8.66 21.71
CA GLY A 102 14.32 7.86 22.85
C GLY A 102 13.56 8.68 23.91
N GLY A 103 12.73 8.00 24.70
CA GLY A 103 11.82 8.64 25.65
C GLY A 103 10.59 9.24 24.97
N ASP A 104 10.04 10.29 25.56
CA ASP A 104 8.74 10.85 25.15
C ASP A 104 8.84 12.25 24.54
N GLU A 105 10.06 12.75 24.34
CA GLU A 105 10.28 14.04 23.70
C GLU A 105 10.44 13.86 22.19
N VAL A 106 9.63 14.60 21.43
CA VAL A 106 9.74 14.68 19.97
C VAL A 106 10.05 16.13 19.59
N TYR A 107 11.14 16.30 18.86
CA TYR A 107 11.60 17.58 18.38
C TYR A 107 11.14 17.81 16.95
N VAL A 108 10.39 18.87 16.69
CA VAL A 108 9.83 19.18 15.37
C VAL A 108 10.50 20.42 14.81
N ALA A 109 11.02 20.34 13.59
CA ALA A 109 11.61 21.46 12.87
C ALA A 109 11.16 21.46 11.40
N PRO A 110 11.32 22.57 10.66
CA PRO A 110 11.04 22.59 9.22
C PRO A 110 11.88 21.56 8.46
N ALA A 111 11.27 20.90 7.46
CA ALA A 111 11.92 19.91 6.61
C ALA A 111 13.00 20.58 5.74
N ILE A 112 14.24 20.24 6.01
CA ILE A 112 15.42 20.76 5.31
C ILE A 112 16.52 19.71 5.34
N GLU A 113 17.50 19.87 4.46
CA GLU A 113 18.68 19.02 4.41
C GLU A 113 19.40 18.94 5.77
N LEU A 114 19.65 17.72 6.23
CA LEU A 114 20.31 17.35 7.47
C LEU A 114 21.54 16.51 7.13
N ASN A 115 22.64 16.79 7.82
CA ASN A 115 23.81 15.94 7.76
C ASN A 115 23.73 14.89 8.88
N ILE A 116 23.59 13.62 8.51
CA ILE A 116 23.52 12.52 9.49
C ILE A 116 24.93 11.95 9.66
N PRO A 117 25.46 11.86 10.90
CA PRO A 117 26.72 11.18 11.17
C PRO A 117 26.71 9.73 10.66
N GLU A 118 27.82 9.25 10.10
CA GLU A 118 27.92 7.90 9.53
C GLU A 118 27.64 6.78 10.53
N ASP A 119 27.91 7.01 11.81
CA ASP A 119 27.70 6.05 12.90
C ASP A 119 26.30 6.12 13.52
N LEU A 120 25.49 7.11 13.12
CA LEU A 120 24.14 7.31 13.62
C LEU A 120 23.13 6.56 12.76
N LYS A 121 22.41 5.62 13.38
CA LYS A 121 21.38 4.83 12.71
C LYS A 121 20.05 5.57 12.67
N VAL A 122 19.39 5.56 11.51
CA VAL A 122 18.12 6.23 11.29
C VAL A 122 17.01 5.20 11.07
N VAL A 123 16.02 5.21 11.95
CA VAL A 123 14.76 4.47 11.84
C VAL A 123 13.67 5.41 11.32
N THR A 124 12.88 4.96 10.37
CA THR A 124 11.79 5.76 9.82
C THR A 124 10.59 4.92 9.41
N TYR A 125 9.59 5.57 8.84
CA TYR A 125 8.42 5.00 8.18
C TYR A 125 8.21 5.83 6.90
N GLN A 126 8.08 5.18 5.75
CA GLN A 126 7.98 5.86 4.44
C GLN A 126 9.21 6.72 4.10
N GLY A 127 10.39 6.10 4.20
CA GLY A 127 11.70 6.76 4.17
C GLY A 127 12.08 7.46 2.87
N LYS A 128 11.42 7.20 1.73
CA LYS A 128 11.77 7.87 0.45
C LYS A 128 11.63 9.38 0.49
N LEU A 129 10.60 9.90 1.17
CA LEU A 129 10.44 11.34 1.34
C LEU A 129 11.54 11.91 2.22
N LEU A 130 11.88 11.19 3.30
CA LEU A 130 12.92 11.58 4.23
C LEU A 130 14.30 11.61 3.57
N LEU A 131 14.61 10.66 2.70
CA LEU A 131 15.86 10.57 1.93
C LEU A 131 16.11 11.75 0.98
N ARG A 132 15.11 12.62 0.73
CA ARG A 132 15.34 13.90 0.03
C ARG A 132 16.09 14.92 0.88
N TYR A 133 16.05 14.74 2.20
CA TYR A 133 16.60 15.65 3.19
C TYR A 133 17.83 15.07 3.91
N LEU A 134 18.22 13.83 3.67
CA LEU A 134 19.37 13.22 4.36
C LEU A 134 20.01 12.09 3.55
N GLY A 135 21.23 11.73 3.94
CA GLY A 135 22.07 10.80 3.17
C GLY A 135 21.68 9.32 3.24
N HIS A 136 21.13 8.85 4.37
CA HIS A 136 20.83 7.43 4.57
C HIS A 136 19.73 7.12 5.60
N VAL A 137 19.06 5.99 5.40
CA VAL A 137 18.12 5.38 6.36
C VAL A 137 18.56 3.94 6.61
N ASP A 138 18.57 3.50 7.87
CA ASP A 138 19.00 2.14 8.23
C ASP A 138 17.84 1.16 8.40
N PHE A 139 16.63 1.68 8.64
CA PHE A 139 15.45 0.85 8.85
C PHE A 139 14.16 1.58 8.49
N ASP A 140 13.32 0.94 7.68
CA ASP A 140 11.98 1.42 7.36
C ASP A 140 10.91 0.46 7.91
N CYS A 141 10.08 0.97 8.82
CA CYS A 141 9.03 0.20 9.49
C CYS A 141 7.92 -0.28 8.53
N GLU A 142 7.61 0.48 7.47
CA GLU A 142 6.60 0.07 6.48
C GLU A 142 7.09 -1.12 5.67
N ILE A 143 8.33 -1.04 5.16
CA ILE A 143 8.97 -2.13 4.40
C ILE A 143 9.12 -3.37 5.27
N ALA A 144 9.63 -3.21 6.50
CA ALA A 144 9.77 -4.31 7.44
C ALA A 144 8.42 -5.00 7.73
N ALA A 145 7.34 -4.23 7.91
CA ALA A 145 6.01 -4.77 8.10
C ALA A 145 5.47 -5.47 6.84
N TYR A 146 5.75 -4.92 5.65
CA TYR A 146 5.39 -5.54 4.38
C TYR A 146 6.08 -6.90 4.17
N LEU A 147 7.37 -7.01 4.49
CA LEU A 147 8.11 -8.27 4.38
C LEU A 147 7.52 -9.38 5.27
N LEU A 148 7.08 -9.03 6.48
CA LEU A 148 6.44 -9.95 7.41
C LEU A 148 5.07 -10.41 6.90
N ASN A 149 4.34 -9.55 6.21
CA ASN A 149 3.01 -9.88 5.69
C ASN A 149 2.65 -9.14 4.38
N PRO A 150 3.11 -9.65 3.21
CA PRO A 150 2.90 -8.97 1.93
C PRO A 150 1.45 -9.05 1.43
N GLY A 151 0.61 -9.91 2.02
CA GLY A 151 -0.81 -10.02 1.68
C GLY A 151 -1.67 -8.91 2.27
N THR A 152 -1.11 -8.10 3.17
CA THR A 152 -1.84 -7.13 3.98
C THR A 152 -1.86 -5.75 3.35
N ARG A 153 -3.01 -5.08 3.47
CA ARG A 153 -3.24 -3.72 2.97
C ARG A 153 -3.17 -2.64 4.04
N ASP A 154 -3.17 -3.02 5.32
CA ASP A 154 -3.22 -2.12 6.49
C ASP A 154 -1.81 -2.00 7.09
N LEU A 155 -1.02 -1.11 6.46
CA LEU A 155 0.36 -0.75 6.83
C LEU A 155 0.45 0.65 7.47
N GLU A 156 -0.70 1.26 7.82
CA GLU A 156 -0.71 2.57 8.47
C GLU A 156 0.09 2.55 9.78
N LEU A 157 0.91 3.57 10.02
CA LEU A 157 1.83 3.63 11.15
C LEU A 157 1.14 3.39 12.51
N GLU A 158 -0.02 4.01 12.76
CA GLU A 158 -0.80 3.79 13.98
C GLU A 158 -1.28 2.35 14.13
N SER A 159 -1.69 1.72 13.02
CA SER A 159 -2.06 0.30 12.99
C SER A 159 -0.87 -0.60 13.29
N LEU A 160 0.32 -0.28 12.78
CA LEU A 160 1.55 -1.01 13.05
C LEU A 160 1.99 -0.86 14.52
N ILE A 161 1.98 0.36 15.07
CA ILE A 161 2.27 0.63 16.48
C ILE A 161 1.32 -0.18 17.37
N ARG A 162 0.02 -0.14 17.08
CA ARG A 162 -0.99 -0.92 17.81
C ARG A 162 -0.75 -2.43 17.73
N ARG A 163 -0.38 -2.94 16.55
CA ARG A 163 -0.20 -4.39 16.32
C ARG A 163 1.06 -4.94 16.98
N TYR A 164 2.19 -4.25 16.81
CA TYR A 164 3.51 -4.76 17.20
C TYR A 164 3.98 -4.24 18.55
N VAL A 165 3.55 -3.04 18.96
CA VAL A 165 3.92 -2.44 20.26
C VAL A 165 2.78 -2.57 21.28
N GLY A 166 1.53 -2.74 20.84
CA GLY A 166 0.37 -2.89 21.73
C GLY A 166 -0.15 -1.56 22.30
N ILE A 167 0.24 -0.44 21.70
CA ILE A 167 -0.12 0.92 22.14
C ILE A 167 -1.23 1.47 21.26
N GLU A 168 -2.27 2.03 21.88
CA GLU A 168 -3.24 2.88 21.18
C GLU A 168 -2.83 4.35 21.33
N VAL A 169 -2.45 4.95 20.21
CA VAL A 169 -2.21 6.40 20.12
C VAL A 169 -3.56 7.08 20.01
N SER A 170 -3.91 7.93 20.98
CA SER A 170 -5.20 8.63 20.97
C SER A 170 -5.13 9.84 20.06
N ALA A 171 -6.01 9.91 19.06
CA ALA A 171 -6.21 11.08 18.21
C ALA A 171 -6.98 12.20 18.95
N GLU A 172 -6.53 12.60 20.14
CA GLU A 172 -7.21 13.65 20.93
C GLU A 172 -7.06 15.06 20.33
N SER A 173 -6.23 15.22 19.28
CA SER A 173 -5.87 16.53 18.69
C SER A 173 -6.03 16.64 17.16
N ALA A 174 -6.68 15.68 16.49
CA ALA A 174 -6.94 15.81 15.06
C ALA A 174 -8.24 16.58 14.82
N ASP A 175 -8.12 17.89 14.57
CA ASP A 175 -9.17 18.64 13.90
C ASP A 175 -9.50 17.88 12.61
N LEU A 176 -10.79 17.64 12.32
CA LEU A 176 -11.25 16.87 11.15
C LEU A 176 -10.77 17.45 9.79
N PHE A 177 -10.13 18.62 9.84
CA PHE A 177 -9.61 19.41 8.73
C PHE A 177 -8.09 19.67 8.82
N SER A 178 -7.41 19.28 9.89
CA SER A 178 -5.94 19.38 9.99
C SER A 178 -5.29 18.12 9.42
N SER A 179 -4.24 18.32 8.64
CA SER A 179 -3.42 17.34 7.94
C SER A 179 -3.21 16.04 8.73
N SER A 180 -3.15 14.90 8.01
CA SER A 180 -2.80 13.54 8.48
C SER A 180 -1.40 13.42 9.16
N TRP A 181 -0.78 14.53 9.48
CA TRP A 181 0.53 14.63 10.09
C TRP A 181 0.42 14.57 11.61
N ASN A 182 0.96 13.50 12.19
CA ASN A 182 1.10 13.37 13.63
C ASN A 182 2.58 13.14 13.98
N PRO A 183 3.34 14.19 14.35
CA PRO A 183 4.75 14.06 14.69
C PRO A 183 4.97 13.22 15.95
N GLU A 184 3.99 13.09 16.84
CA GLU A 184 4.10 12.28 18.07
C GLU A 184 4.40 10.81 17.76
N LEU A 185 4.01 10.32 16.58
CA LEU A 185 4.26 8.95 16.14
C LEU A 185 5.76 8.63 16.06
N ALA A 186 6.62 9.64 15.90
CA ALA A 186 8.07 9.45 15.92
C ALA A 186 8.55 8.82 17.24
N ALA A 187 7.90 9.10 18.38
CA ALA A 187 8.28 8.52 19.68
C ALA A 187 8.17 6.99 19.72
N TYR A 188 7.31 6.41 18.89
CA TYR A 188 7.03 4.98 18.89
C TYR A 188 7.86 4.20 17.87
N LEU A 189 8.52 4.87 16.92
CA LEU A 189 9.24 4.22 15.82
C LEU A 189 10.40 3.34 16.29
N LEU A 190 11.15 3.75 17.31
CA LEU A 190 12.24 2.92 17.87
C LEU A 190 11.71 1.64 18.54
N SER A 191 10.57 1.73 19.22
CA SER A 191 9.93 0.55 19.82
C SER A 191 9.33 -0.37 18.76
N LEU A 192 8.75 0.22 17.71
CA LEU A 192 8.21 -0.51 16.57
C LEU A 192 9.33 -1.22 15.80
N SER A 193 10.44 -0.54 15.50
CA SER A 193 11.56 -1.16 14.80
C SER A 193 12.17 -2.30 15.60
N ALA A 194 12.31 -2.17 16.92
CA ALA A 194 12.78 -3.25 17.79
C ALA A 194 11.84 -4.48 17.71
N ALA A 195 10.52 -4.27 17.73
CA ALA A 195 9.54 -5.36 17.59
C ALA A 195 9.60 -6.02 16.21
N LEU A 196 9.69 -5.21 15.14
CA LEU A 196 9.77 -5.71 13.75
C LEU A 196 11.09 -6.46 13.49
N ARG A 197 12.23 -5.95 13.97
CA ARG A 197 13.54 -6.63 13.87
C ARG A 197 13.50 -8.02 14.51
N LYS A 198 12.81 -8.16 15.64
CA LYS A 198 12.65 -9.45 16.31
C LYS A 198 11.85 -10.43 15.45
N GLU A 199 10.69 -10.01 14.95
CA GLU A 199 9.86 -10.88 14.09
C GLU A 199 10.60 -11.25 12.79
N LEU A 200 11.31 -10.30 12.17
CA LEU A 200 12.14 -10.55 10.99
C LEU A 200 13.28 -11.54 11.26
N ALA A 201 13.86 -11.52 12.46
CA ALA A 201 14.86 -12.50 12.87
C ALA A 201 14.24 -13.89 13.04
N ASP A 202 13.06 -13.97 13.65
CA ASP A 202 12.31 -15.21 13.84
C ASP A 202 11.86 -15.84 12.50
N THR A 203 11.65 -15.02 11.45
CA THR A 203 11.30 -15.47 10.09
C THR A 203 12.50 -15.54 9.12
N GLU A 204 13.72 -15.30 9.59
CA GLU A 204 14.97 -15.29 8.80
C GLU A 204 14.99 -14.27 7.63
N GLN A 205 14.26 -13.16 7.75
CA GLN A 205 14.12 -12.12 6.73
C GLN A 205 14.99 -10.88 6.94
N VAL A 206 15.81 -10.82 8.00
CA VAL A 206 16.66 -9.65 8.31
C VAL A 206 17.56 -9.27 7.13
N LYS A 207 18.23 -10.24 6.50
CA LYS A 207 19.10 -9.97 5.35
C LYS A 207 18.35 -9.48 4.12
N LEU A 208 17.11 -9.91 3.93
CA LEU A 208 16.28 -9.39 2.84
C LEU A 208 16.02 -7.90 3.03
N LEU A 209 15.70 -7.48 4.26
CA LEU A 209 15.55 -6.05 4.56
C LEU A 209 16.87 -5.29 4.36
N GLU A 210 17.95 -5.74 5.02
CA GLU A 210 19.21 -4.99 5.12
C GLU A 210 20.03 -5.01 3.82
N ASP A 211 20.11 -6.15 3.13
CA ASP A 211 20.99 -6.31 1.96
C ASP A 211 20.27 -5.97 0.64
N ILE A 212 18.92 -5.92 0.63
CA ILE A 212 18.13 -5.74 -0.60
C ILE A 212 17.17 -4.55 -0.47
N GLU A 213 16.20 -4.59 0.43
CA GLU A 213 15.11 -3.60 0.43
C GLU A 213 15.60 -2.19 0.80
N ILE A 214 16.43 -2.05 1.85
CA ILE A 214 16.98 -0.75 2.25
C ILE A 214 17.90 -0.18 1.17
N PRO A 215 18.85 -0.92 0.56
CA PRO A 215 19.62 -0.40 -0.58
C PRO A 215 18.75 0.03 -1.77
N ILE A 216 17.71 -0.75 -2.11
CA ILE A 216 16.77 -0.40 -3.18
C ILE A 216 16.00 0.87 -2.84
N LEU A 217 15.54 1.03 -1.59
CA LEU A 217 14.86 2.24 -1.11
C LEU A 217 15.67 3.52 -1.43
N HIS A 218 16.98 3.50 -1.20
CA HIS A 218 17.87 4.64 -1.50
C HIS A 218 17.95 4.92 -3.00
N ILE A 219 18.14 3.87 -3.81
CA ILE A 219 18.19 4.01 -5.28
C ILE A 219 16.86 4.55 -5.81
N LEU A 220 15.73 4.05 -5.29
CA LEU A 220 14.40 4.52 -5.67
C LEU A 220 14.19 6.01 -5.32
N ALA A 221 14.63 6.44 -4.13
CA ALA A 221 14.58 7.85 -3.74
C ALA A 221 15.43 8.74 -4.68
N GLU A 222 16.63 8.29 -5.06
CA GLU A 222 17.52 9.02 -5.96
C GLU A 222 16.94 9.15 -7.38
N ILE A 223 16.40 8.06 -7.96
CA ILE A 223 15.79 8.12 -9.29
C ILE A 223 14.51 8.97 -9.29
N GLU A 224 13.75 8.96 -8.19
CA GLU A 224 12.57 9.82 -8.01
C GLU A 224 12.96 11.29 -8.00
N GLN A 225 13.96 11.65 -7.20
CA GLN A 225 14.45 13.03 -7.11
C GLN A 225 15.09 13.49 -8.43
N THR A 226 15.81 12.59 -9.11
CA THR A 226 16.43 12.89 -10.40
C THR A 226 15.39 13.10 -11.49
N GLY A 227 14.34 12.29 -11.56
CA GLY A 227 13.30 12.35 -12.59
C GLY A 227 13.82 12.08 -14.01
N ILE A 228 12.93 12.20 -15.01
CA ILE A 228 13.25 11.97 -16.44
C ILE A 228 12.93 13.23 -17.25
N GLY A 229 13.89 13.75 -18.02
CA GLY A 229 13.71 14.92 -18.87
C GLY A 229 12.81 14.64 -20.07
N ILE A 230 11.94 15.60 -20.41
CA ILE A 230 10.88 15.43 -21.41
C ILE A 230 10.97 16.45 -22.54
N ASP A 231 10.81 16.00 -23.79
CA ASP A 231 10.52 16.87 -24.92
C ASP A 231 9.01 17.17 -24.99
N LYS A 232 8.62 18.33 -24.47
CA LYS A 232 7.23 18.81 -24.48
C LYS A 232 6.63 18.90 -25.87
N LYS A 233 7.42 19.28 -26.88
CA LYS A 233 6.91 19.44 -28.26
C LYS A 233 6.56 18.08 -28.84
N ALA A 234 7.45 17.10 -28.67
CA ALA A 234 7.20 15.74 -29.10
C ALA A 234 5.95 15.14 -28.43
N LEU A 235 5.77 15.34 -27.11
CA LEU A 235 4.56 14.90 -26.41
C LEU A 235 3.28 15.57 -26.94
N THR A 236 3.30 16.89 -27.17
CA THR A 236 2.13 17.59 -27.73
C THR A 236 1.80 17.12 -29.14
N SER A 237 2.81 16.88 -29.98
CA SER A 237 2.60 16.28 -31.31
C SER A 237 1.98 14.88 -31.22
N LEU A 238 2.44 14.07 -30.27
CA LEU A 238 1.92 12.72 -30.05
C LEU A 238 0.46 12.75 -29.54
N HIS A 239 0.15 13.65 -28.61
CA HIS A 239 -1.21 13.87 -28.13
C HIS A 239 -2.17 14.23 -29.28
N ASN A 240 -1.77 15.19 -30.13
CA ASN A 240 -2.56 15.62 -31.29
C ASN A 240 -2.74 14.48 -32.30
N HIS A 241 -1.70 13.70 -32.55
CA HIS A 241 -1.77 12.54 -33.43
C HIS A 241 -2.83 11.53 -32.97
N PHE A 242 -2.86 11.19 -31.68
CA PHE A 242 -3.87 10.28 -31.15
C PHE A 242 -5.26 10.89 -31.12
N SER A 243 -5.38 12.21 -30.87
CA SER A 243 -6.65 12.93 -30.98
C SER A 243 -7.23 12.88 -32.40
N ASP A 244 -6.40 13.05 -33.42
CA ASP A 244 -6.82 13.00 -34.83
C ASP A 244 -7.24 11.58 -35.23
N GLN A 245 -6.52 10.55 -34.76
CA GLN A 245 -6.90 9.15 -34.96
C GLN A 245 -8.24 8.82 -34.29
N GLU A 246 -8.42 9.24 -33.03
CA GLU A 246 -9.67 9.03 -32.28
C GLU A 246 -10.85 9.71 -33.00
N SER A 247 -10.67 10.96 -33.45
CA SER A 247 -11.69 11.71 -34.21
C SER A 247 -12.03 11.04 -35.54
N THR A 248 -11.03 10.59 -36.29
CA THR A 248 -11.23 9.91 -37.57
C THR A 248 -11.96 8.58 -37.39
N ALA A 249 -11.53 7.76 -36.45
CA ALA A 249 -12.17 6.48 -36.16
C ALA A 249 -13.60 6.67 -35.64
N THR A 250 -13.86 7.71 -34.85
CA THR A 250 -15.21 8.06 -34.39
C THR A 250 -16.14 8.43 -35.56
N LYS A 251 -15.68 9.26 -36.50
CA LYS A 251 -16.45 9.58 -37.72
C LYS A 251 -16.77 8.32 -38.53
N ASN A 252 -15.77 7.46 -38.75
CA ASN A 252 -15.97 6.20 -39.46
C ASN A 252 -16.94 5.26 -38.74
N ALA A 253 -16.94 5.26 -37.39
CA ALA A 253 -17.90 4.50 -36.61
C ALA A 253 -19.33 5.03 -36.79
N TYR A 254 -19.52 6.35 -36.80
CA TYR A 254 -20.83 6.97 -37.07
C TYR A 254 -21.32 6.67 -38.48
N GLU A 255 -20.45 6.74 -39.48
CA GLU A 255 -20.80 6.38 -40.86
C GLU A 255 -21.18 4.90 -40.99
N ALA A 256 -20.50 4.01 -40.28
CA ALA A 256 -20.80 2.58 -40.29
C ALA A 256 -22.13 2.21 -39.63
N VAL A 257 -22.64 3.04 -38.71
CA VAL A 257 -23.91 2.83 -37.99
C VAL A 257 -25.05 3.65 -38.60
N GLY A 258 -24.75 4.83 -39.18
CA GLY A 258 -25.70 5.75 -39.79
C GLY A 258 -26.16 6.90 -38.89
N HIS A 259 -25.67 6.99 -37.64
CA HIS A 259 -25.91 8.12 -36.74
C HIS A 259 -24.82 8.23 -35.67
N GLU A 260 -24.81 9.36 -34.97
CA GLU A 260 -23.90 9.60 -33.85
C GLU A 260 -24.35 8.86 -32.58
N PHE A 261 -23.38 8.40 -31.79
CA PHE A 261 -23.59 7.80 -30.47
C PHE A 261 -22.36 8.01 -29.60
N ASN A 262 -22.52 7.96 -28.27
CA ASN A 262 -21.39 8.13 -27.37
C ASN A 262 -20.56 6.84 -27.26
N VAL A 263 -19.43 6.82 -27.98
CA VAL A 263 -18.43 5.72 -27.99
C VAL A 263 -17.76 5.49 -26.63
N ALA A 264 -17.83 6.44 -25.70
CA ALA A 264 -17.32 6.27 -24.33
C ALA A 264 -18.37 5.65 -23.39
N SER A 265 -19.65 5.55 -23.80
CA SER A 265 -20.73 5.02 -22.97
C SER A 265 -20.99 3.54 -23.27
N PRO A 266 -20.64 2.61 -22.34
CA PRO A 266 -20.86 1.18 -22.56
C PRO A 266 -22.33 0.83 -22.81
N LYS A 267 -23.25 1.58 -22.21
CA LYS A 267 -24.69 1.34 -22.38
C LYS A 267 -25.17 1.70 -23.79
N GLN A 268 -24.72 2.83 -24.34
CA GLN A 268 -25.09 3.22 -25.72
C GLN A 268 -24.43 2.27 -26.74
N LEU A 269 -23.17 1.91 -26.52
CA LEU A 269 -22.48 0.88 -27.29
C LEU A 269 -23.24 -0.46 -27.32
N GLN A 270 -23.72 -0.93 -26.18
CA GLN A 270 -24.49 -2.18 -26.13
C GLN A 270 -25.81 -2.09 -26.90
N SER A 271 -26.52 -0.97 -26.83
CA SER A 271 -27.73 -0.70 -27.63
C SER A 271 -27.43 -0.80 -29.13
N VAL A 272 -26.44 -0.05 -29.59
CA VAL A 272 -26.06 -0.02 -31.01
C VAL A 272 -25.60 -1.39 -31.49
N LEU A 273 -24.70 -2.06 -30.76
CA LEU A 273 -24.13 -3.34 -31.21
C LEU A 273 -25.12 -4.50 -31.18
N PHE A 274 -25.93 -4.62 -30.12
CA PHE A 274 -26.72 -5.84 -29.88
C PHE A 274 -28.21 -5.67 -30.15
N GLU A 275 -28.76 -4.45 -30.03
CA GLU A 275 -30.19 -4.20 -30.28
C GLU A 275 -30.42 -3.73 -31.71
N GLU A 276 -29.64 -2.74 -32.17
CA GLU A 276 -29.81 -2.11 -33.48
C GLU A 276 -29.14 -2.94 -34.60
N LEU A 277 -27.83 -3.17 -34.49
CA LEU A 277 -27.06 -3.95 -35.47
C LEU A 277 -27.27 -5.47 -35.32
N LYS A 278 -27.88 -5.91 -34.22
CA LYS A 278 -28.20 -7.32 -33.92
C LYS A 278 -26.99 -8.26 -34.04
N LEU A 279 -25.80 -7.79 -33.66
CA LEU A 279 -24.58 -8.60 -33.67
C LEU A 279 -24.66 -9.72 -32.62
N PRO A 280 -23.89 -10.81 -32.78
CA PRO A 280 -23.78 -11.88 -31.79
C PRO A 280 -23.43 -11.34 -30.41
N LYS A 281 -24.17 -11.80 -29.39
CA LYS A 281 -23.97 -11.38 -28.02
C LYS A 281 -22.66 -11.94 -27.46
N THR A 282 -21.90 -11.10 -26.78
CA THR A 282 -20.66 -11.48 -26.09
C THR A 282 -20.96 -12.06 -24.71
N LYS A 283 -19.94 -12.20 -23.85
CA LYS A 283 -20.09 -12.70 -22.47
C LYS A 283 -21.09 -11.84 -21.68
N ARG A 284 -22.06 -12.49 -21.04
CA ARG A 284 -23.05 -11.81 -20.19
C ARG A 284 -22.41 -11.29 -18.89
N ILE A 285 -22.77 -10.07 -18.52
CA ILE A 285 -22.38 -9.39 -17.28
C ILE A 285 -23.63 -8.89 -16.54
N LYS A 286 -23.46 -8.36 -15.32
CA LYS A 286 -24.59 -7.88 -14.49
C LYS A 286 -25.45 -6.83 -15.21
N THR A 287 -24.84 -5.98 -16.04
CA THR A 287 -25.49 -4.84 -16.70
C THR A 287 -25.81 -5.06 -18.18
N GLY A 288 -25.61 -6.27 -18.72
CA GLY A 288 -25.85 -6.59 -20.13
C GLY A 288 -24.81 -7.54 -20.70
N TYR A 289 -24.12 -7.13 -21.77
CA TYR A 289 -23.08 -7.91 -22.43
C TYR A 289 -21.75 -7.17 -22.40
N SER A 290 -20.65 -7.91 -22.29
CA SER A 290 -19.33 -7.29 -22.20
C SER A 290 -18.95 -6.60 -23.52
N THR A 291 -18.52 -5.37 -23.39
CA THR A 291 -17.89 -4.61 -24.46
C THR A 291 -16.45 -4.34 -24.08
N ASP A 292 -15.73 -5.26 -23.43
CA ASP A 292 -14.28 -5.14 -23.20
C ASP A 292 -13.49 -5.38 -24.51
N ALA A 293 -12.16 -5.19 -24.48
CA ALA A 293 -11.31 -5.32 -25.66
C ALA A 293 -11.43 -6.73 -26.27
N ASP A 294 -11.19 -7.77 -25.47
CA ASP A 294 -11.26 -9.17 -25.89
C ASP A 294 -12.62 -9.55 -26.49
N SER A 295 -13.72 -9.07 -25.89
CA SER A 295 -15.08 -9.31 -26.39
C SER A 295 -15.32 -8.63 -27.74
N LEU A 296 -14.82 -7.42 -27.94
CA LEU A 296 -14.95 -6.71 -29.21
C LEU A 296 -14.05 -7.30 -30.30
N GLU A 297 -12.83 -7.75 -29.96
CA GLU A 297 -11.93 -8.44 -30.88
C GLU A 297 -12.53 -9.76 -31.36
N TRP A 298 -13.05 -10.58 -30.45
CA TRP A 298 -13.76 -11.81 -30.79
C TRP A 298 -14.97 -11.54 -31.70
N LEU A 299 -15.75 -10.50 -31.36
CA LEU A 299 -16.93 -10.11 -32.13
C LEU A 299 -16.54 -9.62 -33.53
N PHE A 300 -15.42 -8.89 -33.65
CA PHE A 300 -14.88 -8.44 -34.92
C PHE A 300 -14.37 -9.61 -35.76
N ALA A 301 -13.65 -10.57 -35.18
CA ALA A 301 -13.20 -11.76 -35.88
C ALA A 301 -14.38 -12.58 -36.45
N THR A 302 -15.50 -12.61 -35.73
CA THR A 302 -16.71 -13.37 -36.11
C THR A 302 -17.56 -12.65 -37.16
N THR A 303 -17.75 -11.34 -37.02
CA THR A 303 -18.72 -10.57 -37.84
C THR A 303 -18.07 -9.72 -38.91
N LYS A 304 -16.80 -9.35 -38.73
CA LYS A 304 -16.03 -8.39 -39.53
C LYS A 304 -16.74 -7.05 -39.74
N HIS A 305 -17.64 -6.67 -38.83
CA HIS A 305 -18.40 -5.44 -38.96
C HIS A 305 -17.48 -4.21 -38.84
N PRO A 306 -17.53 -3.24 -39.77
CA PRO A 306 -16.63 -2.08 -39.78
C PRO A 306 -16.67 -1.25 -38.49
N VAL A 307 -17.84 -1.11 -37.85
CA VAL A 307 -17.97 -0.40 -36.57
C VAL A 307 -17.02 -0.95 -35.49
N LEU A 308 -16.82 -2.27 -35.43
CA LEU A 308 -16.02 -2.90 -34.38
C LEU A 308 -14.53 -2.60 -34.56
N HIS A 309 -14.05 -2.57 -35.80
CA HIS A 309 -12.68 -2.14 -36.10
C HIS A 309 -12.47 -0.70 -35.63
N ASN A 310 -13.38 0.22 -36.00
CA ASN A 310 -13.27 1.61 -35.57
C ASN A 310 -13.37 1.76 -34.05
N LEU A 311 -14.23 1.00 -33.37
CA LEU A 311 -14.34 1.03 -31.91
C LEU A 311 -13.08 0.56 -31.19
N LEU A 312 -12.39 -0.46 -31.70
CA LEU A 312 -11.10 -0.89 -31.18
C LEU A 312 -10.06 0.21 -31.34
N SER A 313 -9.97 0.81 -32.54
CA SER A 313 -9.05 1.92 -32.82
C SER A 313 -9.33 3.15 -31.95
N ILE A 314 -10.60 3.52 -31.73
CA ILE A 314 -10.99 4.63 -30.84
C ILE A 314 -10.43 4.39 -29.44
N ARG A 315 -10.62 3.19 -28.88
CA ARG A 315 -10.18 2.89 -27.51
C ARG A 315 -8.67 2.86 -27.37
N GLU A 316 -7.98 2.31 -28.36
CA GLU A 316 -6.52 2.32 -28.40
C GLU A 316 -5.99 3.76 -28.42
N SER A 317 -6.42 4.58 -29.38
CA SER A 317 -6.01 5.97 -29.49
C SER A 317 -6.41 6.78 -28.25
N SER A 318 -7.62 6.59 -27.71
CA SER A 318 -8.09 7.30 -26.51
C SER A 318 -7.24 6.94 -25.27
N LYS A 319 -6.91 5.66 -25.08
CA LYS A 319 -6.04 5.20 -23.96
C LYS A 319 -4.63 5.78 -24.06
N LEU A 320 -4.05 5.75 -25.26
CA LEU A 320 -2.73 6.34 -25.52
C LEU A 320 -2.76 7.86 -25.32
N ARG A 321 -3.80 8.54 -25.81
CA ARG A 321 -4.01 9.98 -25.62
C ARG A 321 -4.09 10.35 -24.14
N THR A 322 -4.91 9.67 -23.35
CA THR A 322 -5.02 9.92 -21.90
C THR A 322 -3.72 9.62 -21.17
N THR A 323 -2.94 8.63 -21.62
CA THR A 323 -1.62 8.35 -21.05
C THR A 323 -0.65 9.49 -21.33
N VAL A 324 -0.62 10.01 -22.56
CA VAL A 324 0.19 11.18 -22.93
C VAL A 324 -0.25 12.43 -22.17
N GLU A 325 -1.56 12.65 -22.03
CA GLU A 325 -2.12 13.75 -21.24
C GLU A 325 -1.69 13.65 -19.76
N GLY A 326 -1.72 12.45 -19.19
CA GLY A 326 -1.19 12.18 -17.86
C GLY A 326 0.29 12.52 -17.73
N LEU A 327 1.12 12.14 -18.71
CA LEU A 327 2.54 12.50 -18.75
C LEU A 327 2.75 14.02 -18.85
N GLN A 328 1.97 14.73 -19.68
CA GLN A 328 2.05 16.19 -19.80
C GLN A 328 1.72 16.90 -18.48
N ASN A 329 0.71 16.42 -17.77
CA ASN A 329 0.29 16.96 -16.48
C ASN A 329 1.28 16.64 -15.34
N ALA A 330 2.05 15.55 -15.48
CA ALA A 330 3.06 15.15 -14.51
C ALA A 330 4.41 15.87 -14.67
N ILE A 331 4.55 16.78 -15.66
CA ILE A 331 5.81 17.52 -15.86
C ILE A 331 5.96 18.56 -14.76
N ALA A 332 7.01 18.40 -13.95
CA ALA A 332 7.38 19.33 -12.89
C ALA A 332 8.03 20.61 -13.43
N HIS A 333 8.30 21.55 -12.52
CA HIS A 333 8.84 22.88 -12.83
C HIS A 333 10.21 22.83 -13.54
N ASP A 334 11.00 21.80 -13.26
CA ASP A 334 12.32 21.52 -13.82
C ASP A 334 12.29 20.85 -15.21
N GLN A 335 11.10 20.70 -15.80
CA GLN A 335 10.85 20.03 -17.09
C GLN A 335 11.08 18.51 -17.08
N ARG A 336 10.99 17.88 -15.90
CA ARG A 336 11.14 16.45 -15.72
C ARG A 336 9.86 15.83 -15.17
N ILE A 337 9.71 14.52 -15.33
CA ILE A 337 8.67 13.74 -14.65
C ILE A 337 9.32 12.96 -13.52
N HIS A 338 8.74 13.06 -12.31
CA HIS A 338 9.18 12.37 -11.10
C HIS A 338 8.11 11.34 -10.71
N THR A 339 8.29 10.09 -11.15
CA THR A 339 7.36 9.00 -10.83
C THR A 339 7.67 8.43 -9.47
N THR A 340 6.70 8.41 -8.56
CA THR A 340 6.82 7.68 -7.28
C THR A 340 6.70 6.18 -7.52
N PHE A 341 7.73 5.41 -7.17
CA PHE A 341 7.70 3.95 -7.19
C PHE A 341 7.03 3.42 -5.91
N GLN A 342 6.41 2.24 -5.93
CA GLN A 342 5.83 1.63 -4.73
C GLN A 342 6.40 0.23 -4.54
#